data_AF-A0A807ZLU6-F1
#
_entry.id   AF-A0A807ZLU6-F1
#
_cell.length_a   1.000
_cell.length_b   1.000
_cell.length_c   1.000
_cell.angle_alpha   90.00
_cell.angle_beta   90.00
_cell.angle_gamma   90.00
#
_symmetry.space_group_name_H-M   'P 1'
#
loop_
_entity.id
_entity.type
_entity.pdbx_description
1 polymer ?
#
loop_
_entity_poly.entity_id
_entity_poly.type
_entity_poly.pdbx_seq_one_letter_code
_entity_poly.pdbx_strand_id
1 'polypeptide(L)'
;MKIVEITPFGWRLPAQSPFWRIPPRPPHLQDIAYKDGFDYSTVFYDVFLSSDERFAVCVGPPLANLRPAIEEATFTALGASGHTVPCEKVIDPLDRCSRVWVALPPGKKDVLCCLGKLGKVSLPIGASYCDLFAGKSVLFTRQKNNELDWIADWINLNQALHGIEAVLLFDNGSTAYSTQELLQYLAAHVHLDVLCLMHQDYPYGPGAVEAINFSCRPTTIIPCPGIRTFSVTACWR
;
A
#
# COMPACT_ATOMS: atom_id res chain seq x y z
N MET A 1 -1.64 -23.04 -8.48
CA MET A 1 -1.71 -21.69 -7.87
C MET A 1 -0.55 -21.48 -6.90
N LYS A 2 0.23 -20.41 -7.08
CA LYS A 2 1.23 -19.92 -6.12
C LYS A 2 0.54 -18.96 -5.16
N ILE A 3 0.66 -19.19 -3.85
CA ILE A 3 0.12 -18.31 -2.82
C ILE A 3 1.27 -17.51 -2.19
N VAL A 4 1.08 -16.20 -2.04
CA VAL A 4 2.05 -15.29 -1.42
C VAL A 4 1.33 -14.40 -0.42
N GLU A 5 1.85 -14.32 0.80
CA GLU A 5 1.42 -13.36 1.82
C GLU A 5 2.47 -12.26 1.96
N ILE A 6 2.04 -11.00 1.99
CA ILE A 6 2.89 -9.83 2.08
C ILE A 6 2.48 -8.99 3.28
N THR A 7 3.43 -8.77 4.19
CA THR A 7 3.29 -7.77 5.25
C THR A 7 4.10 -6.53 4.87
N PRO A 8 3.45 -5.37 4.67
CA PRO A 8 4.15 -4.14 4.30
C PRO A 8 4.87 -3.51 5.49
N PHE A 9 5.90 -2.73 5.20
CA PHE A 9 6.67 -1.96 6.17
C PHE A 9 6.22 -0.50 6.16
N GLY A 10 5.15 -0.21 6.90
CA GLY A 10 4.58 1.13 7.00
C GLY A 10 5.19 2.01 8.10
N TRP A 11 4.89 3.30 8.04
CA TRP A 11 5.20 4.27 9.09
C TRP A 11 3.94 5.05 9.49
N ARG A 12 3.57 4.96 10.77
CA ARG A 12 2.59 5.83 11.41
C ARG A 12 3.27 6.74 12.43
N LEU A 13 2.81 7.99 12.48
CA LEU A 13 3.19 8.91 13.53
C LEU A 13 2.65 8.40 14.88
N PRO A 14 3.42 8.53 15.97
CA PRO A 14 2.95 8.16 17.30
C PRO A 14 1.79 9.07 17.72
N ALA A 15 0.92 8.59 18.61
CA ALA A 15 -0.23 9.34 19.09
C ALA A 15 0.15 10.69 19.73
N GLN A 16 1.35 10.80 20.29
CA GLN A 16 1.89 12.01 20.92
C GLN A 16 2.56 12.97 19.93
N SER A 17 2.59 12.63 18.63
CA SER A 17 3.15 13.50 17.59
C SER A 17 2.40 14.84 17.58
N PRO A 18 3.09 15.99 17.54
CA PRO A 18 2.45 17.27 17.29
C PRO A 18 2.07 17.46 15.82
N PHE A 19 2.51 16.56 14.93
CA PHE A 19 2.24 16.59 13.50
C PHE A 19 1.16 15.58 13.14
N TRP A 20 0.02 16.09 12.63
CA TRP A 20 -1.11 15.31 12.16
C TRP A 20 -1.53 15.85 10.80
N ARG A 21 -2.05 14.99 9.93
CA ARG A 21 -2.60 15.40 8.64
C ARG A 21 -3.86 16.23 8.88
N ILE A 22 -3.91 17.41 8.26
CA ILE A 22 -5.09 18.26 8.27
C ILE A 22 -6.06 17.73 7.21
N PRO A 23 -7.31 17.39 7.58
CA PRO A 23 -8.29 16.94 6.60
C PRO A 23 -8.61 18.05 5.60
N PRO A 24 -8.67 17.75 4.29
CA PRO A 24 -8.95 18.75 3.26
C PRO A 24 -10.41 19.22 3.27
N ARG A 25 -11.32 18.42 3.83
CA ARG A 25 -12.74 18.77 3.92
C ARG A 25 -12.93 19.92 4.93
N PRO A 26 -13.68 20.99 4.64
CA PRO A 26 -13.93 22.07 5.60
C PRO A 26 -14.53 21.58 6.92
N PRO A 27 -14.19 22.19 8.08
CA PRO A 27 -14.62 21.71 9.40
C PRO A 27 -16.13 21.50 9.56
N HIS A 28 -16.96 22.34 8.93
CA HIS A 28 -18.42 22.25 8.98
C HIS A 28 -19.00 21.08 8.18
N LEU A 29 -18.19 20.41 7.35
CA LEU A 29 -18.56 19.19 6.61
C LEU A 29 -17.89 17.93 7.19
N GLN A 30 -17.10 18.07 8.26
CA GLN A 30 -16.46 16.96 8.96
C GLN A 30 -17.38 16.45 10.07
N ASP A 31 -18.38 15.65 9.70
CA ASP A 31 -19.20 14.91 10.67
C ASP A 31 -18.37 13.87 11.45
N ILE A 32 -19.00 13.21 12.42
CA ILE A 32 -18.34 12.23 13.29
C ILE A 32 -17.78 11.06 12.47
N ALA A 33 -18.58 10.52 11.55
CA ALA A 33 -18.16 9.42 10.69
C ALA A 33 -16.94 9.79 9.82
N TYR A 34 -16.88 11.04 9.33
CA TYR A 34 -15.74 11.53 8.60
C TYR A 34 -14.48 11.55 9.47
N LYS A 35 -14.60 12.11 10.67
CA LYS A 35 -13.47 12.23 11.61
C LYS A 35 -12.95 10.86 12.02
N ASP A 36 -13.83 9.94 12.38
CA ASP A 36 -13.46 8.61 12.83
C ASP A 36 -12.82 7.77 11.71
N GLY A 37 -13.24 7.99 10.46
CA GLY A 37 -12.72 7.28 9.29
C GLY A 37 -11.45 7.87 8.66
N PHE A 38 -11.04 9.08 9.05
CA PHE A 38 -9.91 9.78 8.41
C PHE A 38 -8.55 9.27 8.91
N ASP A 39 -7.61 9.09 7.98
CA ASP A 39 -6.23 8.76 8.33
C ASP A 39 -5.46 10.05 8.66
N TYR A 40 -5.20 10.28 9.95
CA TYR A 40 -4.45 11.44 10.43
C TYR A 40 -2.94 11.23 10.49
N SER A 41 -2.48 9.99 10.66
CA SER A 41 -1.14 9.71 11.22
C SER A 41 -0.27 8.85 10.31
N THR A 42 -0.82 8.16 9.31
CA THR A 42 0.01 7.32 8.43
C THR A 42 0.82 8.20 7.49
N VAL A 43 2.13 8.00 7.46
CA VAL A 43 3.06 8.63 6.52
C VAL A 43 3.28 7.72 5.33
N PHE A 44 3.63 6.45 5.58
CA PHE A 44 3.81 5.43 4.55
C PHE A 44 2.95 4.20 4.89
N TYR A 45 2.25 3.68 3.87
CA TYR A 45 1.61 2.37 3.91
C TYR A 45 2.62 1.24 3.76
N ASP A 46 3.65 1.44 2.93
CA ASP A 46 4.70 0.46 2.65
C ASP A 46 5.99 1.12 2.15
N VAL A 47 7.10 0.40 2.29
CA VAL A 47 8.43 0.72 1.76
C VAL A 47 9.01 -0.55 1.14
N PHE A 48 9.25 -0.53 -0.17
CA PHE A 48 9.75 -1.70 -0.91
C PHE A 48 10.73 -1.30 -2.02
N LEU A 49 11.48 -2.26 -2.54
CA LEU A 49 12.44 -2.05 -3.62
C LEU A 49 11.73 -1.80 -4.97
N SER A 50 12.28 -0.88 -5.76
CA SER A 50 11.97 -0.82 -7.20
C SER A 50 12.38 -2.12 -7.90
N SER A 51 11.83 -2.39 -9.08
CA SER A 51 12.15 -3.61 -9.86
C SER A 51 13.62 -3.71 -10.27
N ASP A 52 14.29 -2.58 -10.47
CA ASP A 52 15.74 -2.51 -10.72
C ASP A 52 16.58 -2.42 -9.44
N GLU A 53 15.91 -2.45 -8.28
CA GLU A 53 16.46 -2.32 -6.93
C GLU A 53 17.34 -1.07 -6.70
N ARG A 54 17.22 -0.04 -7.53
CA ARG A 54 17.97 1.21 -7.37
C ARG A 54 17.31 2.17 -6.38
N PHE A 55 16.03 1.97 -6.10
CA PHE A 55 15.25 2.86 -5.24
C PHE A 55 14.51 2.07 -4.16
N ALA A 56 14.40 2.68 -2.98
CA ALA A 56 13.31 2.38 -2.07
C ALA A 56 12.11 3.25 -2.46
N VAL A 57 10.97 2.62 -2.67
CA VAL A 57 9.71 3.26 -3.02
C VAL A 57 8.84 3.28 -1.77
N CYS A 58 8.67 4.47 -1.19
CA CYS A 58 7.78 4.69 -0.06
C CYS A 58 6.43 5.14 -0.60
N VAL A 59 5.37 4.38 -0.35
CA VAL A 59 4.01 4.71 -0.78
C VAL A 59 3.15 5.01 0.43
N GLY A 60 2.25 5.98 0.33
CA GLY A 60 1.40 6.37 1.45
C GLY A 60 0.23 7.25 1.03
N PRO A 61 -0.61 7.68 1.98
CA PRO A 61 -1.65 8.69 1.73
C PRO A 61 -1.04 10.02 1.25
N PRO A 62 -1.85 10.96 0.71
CA PRO A 62 -1.37 12.30 0.39
C PRO A 62 -0.64 12.93 1.59
N LEU A 63 0.54 13.50 1.33
CA LEU A 63 1.33 14.12 2.39
C LEU A 63 0.65 15.39 2.91
N ALA A 64 -0.09 16.13 2.07
CA ALA A 64 -0.79 17.36 2.45
C ALA A 64 0.14 18.32 3.25
N ASN A 65 -0.27 18.76 4.44
CA ASN A 65 0.52 19.61 5.32
C ASN A 65 1.79 18.94 5.88
N LEU A 66 1.94 17.61 5.77
CA LEU A 66 3.16 16.89 6.16
C LEU A 66 4.24 16.92 5.08
N ARG A 67 3.91 17.36 3.85
CA ARG A 67 4.84 17.36 2.71
C ARG A 67 6.15 18.11 3.00
N PRO A 68 6.13 19.36 3.53
CA PRO A 68 7.37 20.08 3.80
C PRO A 68 8.28 19.34 4.78
N ALA A 69 7.70 18.66 5.77
CA ALA A 69 8.47 17.90 6.75
C ALA A 69 9.17 16.67 6.13
N ILE A 70 8.58 16.05 5.10
CA ILE A 70 9.22 14.99 4.32
C ILE A 70 10.29 15.57 3.38
N GLU A 71 10.02 16.70 2.72
CA GLU A 71 10.98 17.39 1.84
C GLU A 71 12.26 17.80 2.58
N GLU A 72 12.14 18.23 3.83
CA GLU A 72 13.27 18.58 4.70
C GLU A 72 13.92 17.37 5.39
N ALA A 73 13.24 16.21 5.43
CA ALA A 73 13.76 15.02 6.09
C ALA A 73 14.99 14.46 5.39
N THR A 74 15.95 13.99 6.19
CA THR A 74 17.14 13.28 5.72
C THR A 74 16.84 11.80 5.67
N PHE A 75 17.00 11.19 4.50
CA PHE A 75 16.92 9.76 4.31
C PHE A 75 18.33 9.18 4.28
N THR A 76 18.55 8.05 4.94
CA THR A 76 19.83 7.33 4.89
C THR A 76 19.60 5.83 4.74
N ALA A 77 20.54 5.15 4.09
CA ALA A 77 20.55 3.69 3.93
C ALA A 77 21.96 3.13 4.14
N LEU A 78 22.09 1.83 4.37
CA LEU A 78 23.38 1.19 4.58
C LEU A 78 24.17 1.08 3.25
N GLY A 79 25.34 1.69 3.19
CA GLY A 79 26.24 1.56 2.04
C GLY A 79 27.08 0.29 2.10
N ALA A 80 27.78 -0.02 1.00
CA ALA A 80 28.68 -1.17 0.89
C ALA A 80 29.78 -1.25 1.97
N SER A 81 30.17 -0.10 2.55
CA SER A 81 31.14 -0.03 3.65
C SER A 81 30.56 -0.39 5.03
N GLY A 82 29.26 -0.65 5.13
CA GLY A 82 28.57 -0.88 6.40
C GLY A 82 28.24 0.39 7.19
N HIS A 83 28.46 1.58 6.60
CA HIS A 83 28.05 2.86 7.18
C HIS A 83 26.78 3.39 6.54
N THR A 84 25.99 4.17 7.29
CA THR A 84 24.80 4.83 6.74
C THR A 84 25.19 6.01 5.85
N VAL A 85 24.65 6.04 4.64
CA VAL A 85 24.90 7.07 3.62
C VAL A 85 23.62 7.88 3.38
N PRO A 86 23.69 9.22 3.27
CA PRO A 86 22.56 10.03 2.84
C PRO A 86 22.06 9.64 1.44
N CYS A 87 20.75 9.59 1.29
CA CYS A 87 20.08 9.24 0.05
C CYS A 87 19.34 10.46 -0.51
N GLU A 88 19.46 10.67 -1.82
CA GLU A 88 18.61 11.61 -2.53
C GLU A 88 17.18 11.07 -2.62
N LYS A 89 16.21 11.99 -2.64
CA LYS A 89 14.79 11.64 -2.75
C LYS A 89 14.07 12.46 -3.80
N VAL A 90 13.06 11.86 -4.40
CA VAL A 90 12.11 12.52 -5.30
C VAL A 90 10.70 12.20 -4.82
N ILE A 91 9.86 13.22 -4.70
CA ILE A 91 8.45 13.07 -4.33
C ILE A 91 7.60 13.28 -5.56
N ASP A 92 6.81 12.26 -5.93
CA ASP A 92 5.91 12.37 -7.08
C ASP A 92 4.68 13.24 -6.72
N PRO A 93 4.27 14.17 -7.60
CA PRO A 93 3.08 14.99 -7.40
C PRO A 93 1.83 14.17 -7.75
N LEU A 94 1.41 13.31 -6.85
CA LEU A 94 0.18 12.51 -6.98
C LEU A 94 -0.97 13.16 -6.19
N ASP A 95 -2.16 13.17 -6.76
CA ASP A 95 -3.35 13.83 -6.18
C ASP A 95 -3.93 13.08 -4.97
N ARG A 96 -3.97 11.74 -5.05
CA ARG A 96 -4.68 10.88 -4.07
C ARG A 96 -3.79 9.96 -3.25
N CYS A 97 -2.49 10.05 -3.45
CA CYS A 97 -1.48 9.26 -2.80
C CYS A 97 -0.19 10.07 -2.69
N SER A 98 0.78 9.52 -1.99
CA SER A 98 2.15 9.99 -2.04
C SER A 98 3.05 8.84 -2.46
N ARG A 99 4.09 9.19 -3.21
CA ARG A 99 5.17 8.29 -3.55
C ARG A 99 6.48 9.02 -3.43
N VAL A 100 7.37 8.49 -2.61
CA VAL A 100 8.71 9.01 -2.39
C VAL A 100 9.69 7.96 -2.87
N TRP A 101 10.45 8.31 -3.90
CA TRP A 101 11.55 7.51 -4.41
C TRP A 101 12.81 7.93 -3.69
N VAL A 102 13.50 6.98 -3.08
CA VAL A 102 14.77 7.24 -2.38
C VAL A 102 15.87 6.45 -3.07
N ALA A 103 16.87 7.15 -3.62
CA ALA A 103 17.98 6.53 -4.33
C ALA A 103 18.87 5.76 -3.34
N LEU A 104 18.97 4.46 -3.53
CA LEU A 104 19.76 3.59 -2.65
C LEU A 104 21.21 3.51 -3.14
N PRO A 105 22.19 3.60 -2.22
CA PRO A 105 23.58 3.34 -2.57
C PRO A 105 23.77 1.84 -2.92
N PRO A 106 24.83 1.49 -3.66
CA PRO A 106 25.26 0.11 -3.78
C PRO A 106 25.56 -0.49 -2.39
N GLY A 107 25.15 -1.73 -2.17
CA GLY A 107 25.33 -2.43 -0.91
C GLY A 107 24.06 -3.11 -0.42
N LYS A 108 23.91 -3.16 0.90
CA LYS A 108 22.81 -3.85 1.59
C LYS A 108 21.56 -2.97 1.61
N LYS A 109 20.44 -3.49 1.10
CA LYS A 109 19.20 -2.71 0.86
C LYS A 109 18.06 -3.15 1.78
N ASP A 110 18.37 -3.34 3.05
CA ASP A 110 17.43 -3.97 3.99
C ASP A 110 16.65 -2.93 4.82
N VAL A 111 17.25 -1.77 5.10
CA VAL A 111 16.68 -0.78 6.02
C VAL A 111 16.87 0.63 5.47
N LEU A 112 15.76 1.38 5.44
CA LEU A 112 15.72 2.80 5.17
C LEU A 112 15.50 3.57 6.48
N CYS A 113 16.37 4.54 6.77
CA CYS A 113 16.20 5.44 7.89
C CYS A 113 15.70 6.80 7.40
N CYS A 114 14.76 7.40 8.14
CA CYS A 114 14.29 8.75 7.92
C CYS A 114 14.39 9.54 9.23
N LEU A 115 14.97 10.74 9.15
CA LEU A 115 15.11 11.67 10.27
C LEU A 115 14.65 13.06 9.84
N GLY A 116 13.71 13.64 10.58
CA GLY A 116 13.24 15.00 10.33
C GLY A 116 12.28 15.48 11.41
N LYS A 117 11.49 16.51 11.08
CA LYS A 117 10.49 17.10 11.99
C LYS A 117 9.45 16.09 12.48
N LEU A 118 9.07 15.13 11.64
CA LEU A 118 8.11 14.06 11.97
C LEU A 118 8.69 13.00 12.92
N GLY A 119 9.99 13.08 13.25
CA GLY A 119 10.68 12.14 14.12
C GLY A 119 11.78 11.35 13.42
N LYS A 120 12.23 10.28 14.08
CA LYS A 120 13.19 9.31 13.56
C LYS A 120 12.51 7.95 13.40
N VAL A 121 12.64 7.34 12.23
CA VAL A 121 12.14 5.99 11.97
C VAL A 121 13.18 5.19 11.18
N SER A 122 13.26 3.89 11.45
CA SER A 122 14.00 2.91 10.66
C SER A 122 13.00 1.88 10.17
N LEU A 123 12.86 1.77 8.85
CA LEU A 123 11.89 0.92 8.17
C LEU A 123 12.64 -0.17 7.41
N PRO A 124 12.29 -1.45 7.59
CA PRO A 124 12.72 -2.47 6.66
C PRO A 124 12.25 -2.13 5.23
N ILE A 125 13.02 -2.54 4.23
CA ILE A 125 12.67 -2.37 2.83
C ILE A 125 12.19 -3.74 2.32
N GLY A 126 10.92 -3.82 1.91
CA GLY A 126 10.34 -5.02 1.31
C GLY A 126 10.93 -5.33 -0.07
N ALA A 127 10.81 -6.58 -0.49
CA ALA A 127 11.17 -6.98 -1.85
C ALA A 127 10.22 -6.37 -2.89
N SER A 128 10.70 -6.24 -4.13
CA SER A 128 9.80 -6.03 -5.27
C SER A 128 9.06 -7.33 -5.59
N TYR A 129 7.76 -7.22 -5.87
CA TYR A 129 6.94 -8.34 -6.33
C TYR A 129 6.53 -8.18 -7.80
N CYS A 130 7.20 -7.32 -8.57
CA CYS A 130 6.90 -7.13 -9.99
C CYS A 130 6.93 -8.46 -10.77
N ASP A 131 7.96 -9.27 -10.55
CA ASP A 131 8.17 -10.52 -11.27
C ASP A 131 7.08 -11.56 -10.97
N LEU A 132 6.43 -11.46 -9.81
CA LEU A 132 5.32 -12.33 -9.44
C LEU A 132 4.13 -12.17 -10.39
N PHE A 133 3.94 -10.97 -10.92
CA PHE A 133 2.80 -10.58 -11.76
C PHE A 133 3.17 -10.31 -13.21
N ALA A 134 4.45 -10.39 -13.56
CA ALA A 134 4.94 -10.07 -14.90
C ALA A 134 4.24 -10.92 -15.98
N GLY A 135 3.70 -10.26 -17.00
CA GLY A 135 3.00 -10.90 -18.11
C GLY A 135 1.60 -11.41 -17.81
N LYS A 136 1.10 -11.25 -16.57
CA LYS A 136 -0.22 -11.76 -16.15
C LYS A 136 -1.31 -10.69 -16.24
N SER A 137 -2.54 -11.13 -16.46
CA SER A 137 -3.74 -10.32 -16.26
C SER A 137 -4.12 -10.34 -14.78
N VAL A 138 -3.92 -9.20 -14.11
CA VAL A 138 -4.04 -9.10 -12.65
C VAL A 138 -5.33 -8.38 -12.26
N LEU A 139 -6.13 -9.05 -11.44
CA LEU A 139 -7.26 -8.49 -10.73
C LEU A 139 -6.81 -8.09 -9.32
N PHE A 140 -7.25 -6.96 -8.83
CA PHE A 140 -6.94 -6.56 -7.46
C PHE A 140 -8.11 -5.84 -6.82
N THR A 141 -8.21 -5.95 -5.49
CA THR A 141 -9.16 -5.18 -4.70
C THR A 141 -8.72 -5.09 -3.25
N ARG A 142 -9.29 -4.14 -2.51
CA ARG A 142 -9.23 -4.10 -1.05
C ARG A 142 -10.51 -4.69 -0.51
N GLN A 143 -10.39 -5.46 0.56
CA GLN A 143 -11.54 -6.10 1.23
C GLN A 143 -11.40 -5.99 2.75
N LYS A 144 -12.53 -6.03 3.46
CA LYS A 144 -12.58 -6.22 4.92
C LYS A 144 -13.85 -6.99 5.27
N ASN A 145 -13.71 -8.18 5.87
CA ASN A 145 -14.84 -8.99 6.33
C ASN A 145 -15.88 -9.34 5.25
N ASN A 146 -15.49 -9.41 3.98
CA ASN A 146 -16.39 -9.86 2.92
C ASN A 146 -16.65 -11.36 3.06
N GLU A 147 -17.86 -11.82 2.76
CA GLU A 147 -18.17 -13.25 2.74
C GLU A 147 -17.23 -13.99 1.77
N LEU A 148 -16.67 -15.12 2.21
CA LEU A 148 -15.65 -15.84 1.44
C LEU A 148 -16.18 -16.31 0.07
N ASP A 149 -17.42 -16.79 0.04
CA ASP A 149 -18.15 -17.19 -1.17
C ASP A 149 -18.20 -16.03 -2.18
N TRP A 150 -18.48 -14.81 -1.72
CA TRP A 150 -18.55 -13.63 -2.59
C TRP A 150 -17.19 -13.25 -3.16
N ILE A 151 -16.12 -13.38 -2.38
CA ILE A 151 -14.77 -13.14 -2.87
C ILE A 151 -14.44 -14.14 -3.99
N ALA A 152 -14.76 -15.43 -3.80
CA ALA A 152 -14.53 -16.46 -4.80
C ALA A 152 -15.38 -16.26 -6.06
N ASP A 153 -16.68 -15.99 -5.92
CA ASP A 153 -17.59 -15.72 -7.03
C ASP A 153 -17.13 -14.51 -7.85
N TRP A 154 -16.70 -13.45 -7.18
CA TRP A 154 -16.15 -12.26 -7.84
C TRP A 154 -14.89 -12.58 -8.65
N ILE A 155 -13.97 -13.39 -8.10
CA ILE A 155 -12.77 -13.84 -8.82
C ILE A 155 -13.16 -14.69 -10.03
N ASN A 156 -14.01 -15.71 -9.83
CA ASN A 156 -14.42 -16.65 -10.87
C ASN A 156 -15.15 -15.95 -12.03
N LEU A 157 -16.03 -14.99 -11.72
CA LEU A 157 -16.70 -14.18 -12.73
C LEU A 157 -15.71 -13.38 -13.58
N ASN A 158 -14.75 -12.68 -12.93
CA ASN A 158 -13.74 -11.90 -13.65
C ASN A 158 -12.78 -12.80 -14.43
N GLN A 159 -12.45 -13.97 -13.90
CA GLN A 159 -11.67 -14.95 -14.64
C GLN A 159 -12.39 -15.40 -15.91
N ALA A 160 -13.68 -15.76 -15.82
CA ALA A 160 -14.48 -16.20 -16.96
C ALA A 160 -14.65 -15.10 -18.03
N LEU A 161 -14.82 -13.83 -17.62
CA LEU A 161 -15.09 -12.72 -18.53
C LEU A 161 -13.82 -12.04 -19.07
N HIS A 162 -12.75 -12.02 -18.30
CA HIS A 162 -11.55 -11.21 -18.58
C HIS A 162 -10.25 -12.01 -18.60
N GLY A 163 -10.29 -13.33 -18.38
CA GLY A 163 -9.11 -14.19 -18.42
C GLY A 163 -8.09 -13.83 -17.33
N ILE A 164 -8.57 -13.47 -16.14
CA ILE A 164 -7.69 -13.15 -15.00
C ILE A 164 -6.86 -14.37 -14.61
N GLU A 165 -5.55 -14.15 -14.48
CA GLU A 165 -4.55 -15.17 -14.15
C GLU A 165 -4.02 -14.99 -12.73
N ALA A 166 -4.06 -13.77 -12.19
CA ALA A 166 -3.53 -13.45 -10.88
C ALA A 166 -4.45 -12.52 -10.10
N VAL A 167 -4.50 -12.70 -8.78
CA VAL A 167 -5.27 -11.83 -7.88
C VAL A 167 -4.35 -11.25 -6.81
N LEU A 168 -4.46 -9.95 -6.56
CA LEU A 168 -3.88 -9.24 -5.42
C LEU A 168 -4.98 -8.70 -4.51
N LEU A 169 -5.16 -9.32 -3.34
CA LEU A 169 -6.10 -8.89 -2.32
C LEU A 169 -5.39 -8.06 -1.26
N PHE A 170 -5.86 -6.84 -1.01
CA PHE A 170 -5.47 -6.06 0.16
C PHE A 170 -6.46 -6.35 1.29
N ASP A 171 -6.05 -7.14 2.28
CA ASP A 171 -6.87 -7.39 3.47
C ASP A 171 -6.74 -6.24 4.45
N ASN A 172 -7.85 -5.54 4.69
CA ASN A 172 -7.88 -4.35 5.53
C ASN A 172 -8.18 -4.67 7.00
N GLY A 173 -7.44 -5.64 7.55
CA GLY A 173 -7.62 -6.10 8.92
C GLY A 173 -8.98 -6.76 9.11
N SER A 174 -9.25 -7.81 8.33
CA SER A 174 -10.43 -8.64 8.54
C SER A 174 -10.36 -9.34 9.90
N THR A 175 -11.51 -9.47 10.53
CA THR A 175 -11.72 -10.07 11.86
C THR A 175 -12.78 -11.16 11.85
N ALA A 176 -13.57 -11.27 10.78
CA ALA A 176 -14.63 -12.28 10.64
C ALA A 176 -14.08 -13.70 10.38
N TYR A 177 -12.84 -13.78 9.89
CA TYR A 177 -12.09 -15.00 9.58
C TYR A 177 -10.59 -14.69 9.68
N SER A 178 -9.78 -15.72 9.85
CA SER A 178 -8.33 -15.65 9.74
C SER A 178 -7.87 -15.57 8.28
N THR A 179 -6.67 -15.04 8.04
CA THR A 179 -6.10 -15.02 6.69
C THR A 179 -5.84 -16.41 6.15
N GLN A 180 -5.54 -17.38 7.03
CA GLN A 180 -5.40 -18.77 6.66
C GLN A 180 -6.73 -19.37 6.14
N GLU A 181 -7.85 -19.10 6.81
CA GLU A 181 -9.17 -19.54 6.35
C GLU A 181 -9.52 -18.93 4.98
N LEU A 182 -9.27 -17.63 4.79
CA LEU A 182 -9.46 -16.97 3.49
C LEU A 182 -8.63 -17.64 2.38
N LEU A 183 -7.33 -17.86 2.62
CA LEU A 183 -6.44 -18.43 1.62
C LEU A 183 -6.77 -19.89 1.31
N GLN A 184 -7.10 -20.69 2.32
CA GLN A 184 -7.53 -22.08 2.14
C GLN A 184 -8.85 -22.15 1.35
N TYR A 185 -9.81 -21.29 1.70
CA TYR A 185 -11.08 -21.21 1.01
C TYR A 185 -10.87 -20.86 -0.46
N LEU A 186 -10.13 -19.78 -0.77
CA LEU A 186 -9.87 -19.38 -2.15
C LEU A 186 -9.10 -20.46 -2.92
N ALA A 187 -8.12 -21.12 -2.29
CA ALA A 187 -7.39 -22.20 -2.94
C ALA A 187 -8.25 -23.40 -3.33
N ALA A 188 -9.37 -23.63 -2.64
CA ALA A 188 -10.32 -24.67 -2.99
C ALA A 188 -11.35 -24.23 -4.05
N HIS A 189 -11.65 -22.94 -4.18
CA HIS A 189 -12.78 -22.44 -4.97
C HIS A 189 -12.41 -21.59 -6.20
N VAL A 190 -11.14 -21.21 -6.38
CA VAL A 190 -10.68 -20.44 -7.55
C VAL A 190 -9.47 -21.09 -8.23
N HIS A 191 -9.29 -20.82 -9.52
CA HIS A 191 -8.22 -21.43 -10.33
C HIS A 191 -7.25 -20.38 -10.89
N LEU A 192 -6.31 -19.89 -10.08
CA LEU A 192 -5.36 -18.84 -10.47
C LEU A 192 -3.93 -19.38 -10.62
N ASP A 193 -3.10 -18.65 -11.37
CA ASP A 193 -1.65 -18.83 -11.34
C ASP A 193 -1.08 -18.30 -10.03
N VAL A 194 -1.53 -17.11 -9.62
CA VAL A 194 -1.04 -16.40 -8.43
C VAL A 194 -2.20 -15.85 -7.60
N LEU A 195 -2.18 -16.13 -6.31
CA LEU A 195 -2.98 -15.45 -5.30
C LEU A 195 -2.05 -14.76 -4.32
N CYS A 196 -2.14 -13.44 -4.25
CA CYS A 196 -1.34 -12.62 -3.36
C CYS A 196 -2.24 -11.92 -2.35
N LEU A 197 -1.96 -12.08 -1.06
CA LEU A 197 -2.65 -11.40 0.02
C LEU A 197 -1.68 -10.39 0.66
N MET A 198 -2.04 -9.11 0.63
CA MET A 198 -1.29 -8.06 1.30
C MET A 198 -2.07 -7.58 2.52
N HIS A 199 -1.45 -7.62 3.69
CA HIS A 199 -2.05 -7.09 4.91
C HIS A 199 -1.96 -5.56 4.92
N GLN A 200 -3.08 -4.87 5.05
CA GLN A 200 -3.11 -3.40 5.10
C GLN A 200 -4.19 -2.91 6.07
N ASP A 201 -3.98 -3.02 7.38
CA ASP A 201 -4.95 -2.56 8.39
C ASP A 201 -4.89 -1.03 8.61
N TYR A 202 -5.19 -0.24 7.57
CA TYR A 202 -5.23 1.23 7.64
C TYR A 202 -6.67 1.75 7.65
N PRO A 203 -6.94 2.98 8.14
CA PRO A 203 -8.26 3.57 8.03
C PRO A 203 -8.78 3.52 6.58
N TYR A 204 -10.08 3.25 6.40
CA TYR A 204 -10.64 3.14 5.05
C TYR A 204 -10.71 4.50 4.33
N GLY A 205 -10.62 5.57 5.11
CA GLY A 205 -11.00 6.90 4.70
C GLY A 205 -12.48 7.15 5.04
N PRO A 206 -12.86 8.42 5.19
CA PRO A 206 -14.24 8.77 5.45
C PRO A 206 -15.10 8.36 4.25
N GLY A 207 -16.06 7.48 4.47
CA GLY A 207 -17.00 7.04 3.44
C GLY A 207 -17.74 8.27 2.91
N ALA A 208 -17.44 8.68 1.68
CA ALA A 208 -18.23 9.71 1.05
C ALA A 208 -19.55 9.08 0.59
N VAL A 209 -20.67 9.73 0.93
CA VAL A 209 -21.97 9.50 0.27
C VAL A 209 -21.84 9.66 -1.26
N GLU A 210 -20.78 10.33 -1.72
CA GLU A 210 -20.31 10.35 -3.11
C GLU A 210 -18.79 10.15 -3.19
N ALA A 211 -18.36 8.91 -3.48
CA ALA A 211 -17.05 8.47 -3.98
C ALA A 211 -15.87 9.48 -4.05
N ILE A 212 -15.42 10.04 -2.94
CA ILE A 212 -14.07 10.64 -2.83
C ILE A 212 -13.15 9.60 -2.17
N ASN A 213 -12.82 8.55 -2.93
CA ASN A 213 -11.92 7.50 -2.48
C ASN A 213 -10.52 8.09 -2.20
N PHE A 214 -10.23 8.30 -0.91
CA PHE A 214 -8.89 8.51 -0.35
C PHE A 214 -8.08 7.21 -0.30
N SER A 215 -8.39 6.25 -1.17
CA SER A 215 -7.59 5.05 -1.34
C SER A 215 -6.43 5.40 -2.27
N CYS A 216 -5.20 5.26 -1.79
CA CYS A 216 -4.08 5.01 -2.70
C CYS A 216 -4.47 3.82 -3.56
N ARG A 217 -4.80 4.07 -4.83
CA ARG A 217 -5.17 2.98 -5.72
C ARG A 217 -3.96 2.05 -5.82
N PRO A 218 -4.15 0.72 -5.70
CA PRO A 218 -3.07 -0.27 -5.82
C PRO A 218 -2.20 -0.14 -7.08
N THR A 219 -2.73 0.42 -8.17
CA THR A 219 -1.95 0.78 -9.37
C THR A 219 -0.79 1.75 -9.09
N THR A 220 -0.82 2.48 -7.97
CA THR A 220 0.30 3.31 -7.52
C THR A 220 1.41 2.49 -6.84
N ILE A 221 1.04 1.36 -6.23
CA ILE A 221 1.88 0.52 -5.38
C ILE A 221 2.78 -0.39 -6.23
N ILE A 222 2.44 -0.65 -7.50
CA ILE A 222 3.19 -1.57 -8.36
C ILE A 222 3.43 -0.90 -9.73
N PRO A 223 4.42 -0.01 -9.88
CA PRO A 223 4.79 0.55 -11.18
C PRO A 223 5.67 -0.46 -11.93
N CYS A 224 5.11 -1.59 -12.36
CA CYS A 224 5.85 -2.58 -13.15
C CYS A 224 5.45 -2.51 -14.62
N PRO A 225 6.40 -2.31 -15.53
CA PRO A 225 6.16 -2.43 -16.96
C PRO A 225 5.64 -3.84 -17.31
N GLY A 226 4.59 -3.94 -18.14
CA GLY A 226 4.11 -5.22 -18.66
C GLY A 226 3.04 -5.94 -17.85
N ILE A 227 2.53 -5.33 -16.76
CA ILE A 227 1.34 -5.84 -16.07
C ILE A 227 0.09 -5.26 -16.75
N ARG A 228 -0.81 -6.14 -17.23
CA ARG A 228 -2.16 -5.75 -17.65
C ARG A 228 -3.04 -5.74 -16.41
N THR A 229 -3.35 -4.55 -15.90
CA THR A 229 -4.16 -4.39 -14.68
C THR A 229 -5.63 -4.18 -15.02
N PHE A 230 -6.51 -4.91 -14.34
CA PHE A 230 -7.94 -4.68 -14.35
C PHE A 230 -8.37 -4.22 -12.96
N SER A 231 -8.70 -2.93 -12.84
CA SER A 231 -9.23 -2.35 -11.61
C SER A 231 -10.76 -2.38 -11.66
N VAL A 232 -11.37 -3.47 -11.23
CA VAL A 232 -12.82 -3.46 -10.97
C VAL A 232 -13.02 -3.01 -9.52
N THR A 233 -13.41 -1.75 -9.33
CA THR A 233 -13.66 -1.22 -7.99
C THR A 233 -14.98 -1.78 -7.48
N ALA A 234 -14.87 -2.90 -6.79
CA ALA A 234 -15.95 -3.53 -6.07
C ALA A 234 -15.97 -2.86 -4.68
N CYS A 235 -16.62 -1.69 -4.58
CA CYS A 235 -16.75 -0.96 -3.32
C CYS A 235 -17.91 -1.60 -2.53
N TRP A 236 -17.60 -2.67 -1.80
CA TRP A 236 -18.57 -3.37 -0.96
C TRP A 236 -18.40 -2.91 0.49
N ARG A 237 -19.54 -2.70 1.15
CA ARG A 237 -19.66 -2.07 2.47
C ARG A 237 -19.33 -3.05 3.60
#